data_AF-A0AAJ1B1C7-F1
#
_entry.id   AF-A0AAJ1B1C7-F1
#
_cell.length_a   1.000
_cell.length_b   1.000
_cell.length_c   1.000
_cell.angle_alpha   90.00
_cell.angle_beta   90.00
_cell.angle_gamma   90.00
#
_symmetry.space_group_name_H-M   'P 1'
#
loop_
_entity.id
_entity.type
_entity.pdbx_description
1 polymer ?
#
loop_
_entity_poly.entity_id
_entity_poly.type
_entity_poly.pdbx_seq_one_letter_code
_entity_poly.pdbx_strand_id
1 'polypeptide(L)'
;MDLAALFIKSIQCCQDAEYVLQALNCVNKEFSTFLRPNTREELCIQFFFECEGDVLNPKKEYYDLIELWKAAEPYIWNWKQSDIMGFWVMHMISETELVWQINQYNQIIDRESGRHLKVLKELSESIEDISNKKYMVDFLSDCSYCGIQGIYSLNRFDEQCYHPYRDFLMRKLYYLLCNGGEVVVVAGEKGLTPRRIFCFKMKDFLWEKKGVRSKKLRQQVLEENLEIRRKSVIPGFLLDDLW
;
A
#
# COMPACT_ATOMS: atom_id res chain seq x y z
N MET A 1 3.00 -4.70 -22.99
CA MET A 1 2.30 -5.98 -22.93
C MET A 1 0.87 -5.68 -22.52
N ASP A 2 -0.14 -6.04 -23.31
CA ASP A 2 -1.54 -5.70 -22.96
C ASP A 2 -2.17 -6.78 -22.07
N LEU A 3 -1.58 -6.97 -20.89
CA LEU A 3 -1.98 -8.03 -19.95
C LEU A 3 -3.36 -7.76 -19.34
N ALA A 4 -3.69 -6.50 -19.09
CA ALA A 4 -4.98 -6.09 -18.57
C ALA A 4 -6.11 -6.38 -19.58
N ALA A 5 -5.96 -6.03 -20.86
CA ALA A 5 -6.98 -6.37 -21.84
C ALA A 5 -7.10 -7.88 -22.05
N LEU A 6 -5.99 -8.63 -21.99
CA LEU A 6 -6.03 -10.09 -22.04
C LEU A 6 -6.83 -10.67 -20.87
N PHE A 7 -6.62 -10.18 -19.64
CA PHE A 7 -7.39 -10.58 -18.47
C PHE A 7 -8.89 -10.33 -18.66
N ILE A 8 -9.25 -9.09 -19.02
CA ILE A 8 -10.64 -8.66 -19.22
C ILE A 8 -11.33 -9.47 -20.33
N LYS A 9 -10.63 -9.72 -21.44
CA LYS A 9 -11.15 -10.55 -22.53
C LYS A 9 -11.37 -12.00 -22.10
N SER A 10 -10.50 -12.53 -21.24
CA SER A 10 -10.56 -13.92 -20.78
C SER A 10 -11.68 -14.16 -19.77
N ILE A 11 -12.00 -13.18 -18.94
CA ILE A 11 -13.03 -13.32 -17.90
C ILE A 11 -14.47 -13.23 -18.47
N GLN A 12 -14.65 -12.65 -19.67
CA GLN A 12 -15.96 -12.54 -20.36
C GLN A 12 -17.10 -11.96 -19.49
N CYS A 13 -16.77 -11.07 -18.53
CA CYS A 13 -17.69 -10.52 -17.53
C CYS A 13 -18.28 -11.54 -16.52
N CYS A 14 -17.69 -12.73 -16.39
CA CYS A 14 -18.07 -13.71 -15.38
C CYS A 14 -17.35 -13.43 -14.05
N GLN A 15 -18.04 -13.57 -12.91
CA GLN A 15 -17.43 -13.43 -11.58
C GLN A 15 -17.11 -14.79 -10.93
N ASP A 16 -17.32 -15.88 -11.65
CA ASP A 16 -17.05 -17.23 -11.15
C ASP A 16 -15.53 -17.43 -10.98
N ALA A 17 -15.14 -17.97 -9.83
CA ALA A 17 -13.74 -18.18 -9.46
C ALA A 17 -12.98 -19.04 -10.48
N GLU A 18 -13.64 -20.02 -11.12
CA GLU A 18 -12.99 -20.84 -12.14
C GLU A 18 -12.57 -20.02 -13.36
N TYR A 19 -13.44 -19.09 -13.80
CA TYR A 19 -13.13 -18.20 -14.92
C TYR A 19 -12.04 -17.20 -14.57
N VAL A 20 -12.02 -16.68 -13.34
CA VAL A 20 -10.94 -15.83 -12.84
C VAL A 20 -9.61 -16.59 -12.86
N LEU A 21 -9.58 -17.84 -12.37
CA LEU A 21 -8.38 -18.68 -12.40
C LEU A 21 -7.91 -18.98 -13.83
N GLN A 22 -8.84 -19.25 -14.75
CA GLN A 22 -8.50 -19.45 -16.16
C GLN A 22 -7.90 -18.17 -16.78
N ALA A 23 -8.50 -17.01 -16.52
CA ALA A 23 -7.99 -15.72 -16.98
C ALA A 23 -6.59 -15.42 -16.42
N LEU A 24 -6.36 -15.65 -15.13
CA LEU A 24 -5.04 -15.53 -14.50
C LEU A 24 -4.02 -16.50 -15.13
N ASN A 25 -4.41 -17.74 -15.40
CA ASN A 25 -3.55 -18.71 -16.09
C ASN A 25 -3.18 -18.25 -17.49
N CYS A 26 -4.13 -17.70 -18.26
CA CYS A 26 -3.87 -17.16 -19.59
C CYS A 26 -2.86 -16.01 -19.55
N VAL A 27 -3.09 -15.04 -18.68
CA VAL A 27 -2.19 -13.89 -18.50
C VAL A 27 -0.82 -14.34 -18.00
N ASN A 28 -0.76 -15.28 -17.06
CA ASN A 28 0.48 -15.80 -16.51
C ASN A 28 1.32 -16.52 -17.58
N LYS A 29 0.68 -17.30 -18.46
CA LYS A 29 1.35 -17.93 -19.60
C LYS A 29 1.90 -16.91 -20.57
N GLU A 30 1.11 -15.88 -20.90
CA GLU A 30 1.53 -14.80 -21.79
C GLU A 30 2.72 -14.03 -21.21
N PHE A 31 2.61 -13.59 -19.96
CA PHE A 31 3.68 -12.88 -19.26
C PHE A 31 4.98 -13.71 -19.19
N SER A 32 4.86 -15.02 -18.97
CA SER A 32 6.00 -15.95 -18.92
C SER A 32 6.77 -16.06 -20.25
N THR A 33 6.22 -15.58 -21.36
CA THR A 33 6.95 -15.48 -22.64
C THR A 33 7.92 -14.31 -22.66
N PHE A 34 7.64 -13.24 -21.90
CA PHE A 34 8.47 -12.04 -21.79
C PHE A 34 9.50 -12.18 -20.67
N LEU A 35 9.07 -12.67 -19.49
CA LEU A 35 9.92 -12.86 -18.34
C LEU A 35 9.65 -14.23 -17.73
N ARG A 36 10.59 -15.16 -17.85
CA ARG A 36 10.40 -16.55 -17.40
C ARG A 36 10.47 -16.66 -15.87
N PRO A 37 9.74 -17.60 -15.26
CA PRO A 37 10.01 -18.00 -13.88
C PRO A 37 11.48 -18.38 -13.67
N ASN A 38 12.03 -18.04 -12.50
CA ASN A 38 13.45 -18.22 -12.15
C ASN A 38 14.44 -17.35 -12.94
N THR A 39 13.96 -16.32 -13.64
CA THR A 39 14.84 -15.24 -14.11
C THR A 39 15.55 -14.63 -12.90
N ARG A 40 16.85 -14.34 -13.04
CA ARG A 40 17.64 -13.72 -11.97
C ARG A 40 17.06 -12.36 -11.61
N GLU A 41 17.12 -12.02 -10.32
CA GLU A 41 16.56 -10.78 -9.77
C GLU A 41 17.05 -9.54 -10.51
N GLU A 42 18.34 -9.45 -10.84
CA GLU A 42 18.90 -8.28 -11.52
C GLU A 42 18.31 -8.08 -12.92
N LEU A 43 18.02 -9.19 -13.61
CA LEU A 43 17.38 -9.15 -14.93
C LEU A 43 15.89 -8.80 -14.82
N CYS A 44 15.22 -9.26 -13.77
CA CYS A 44 13.85 -8.84 -13.46
C CYS A 44 13.80 -7.32 -13.21
N ILE A 45 14.70 -6.78 -12.37
CA ILE A 45 14.77 -5.35 -12.09
C ILE A 45 15.04 -4.56 -13.38
N GLN A 46 16.01 -4.98 -14.20
CA GLN A 46 16.30 -4.33 -15.48
C GLN A 46 15.15 -4.40 -16.48
N PHE A 47 14.30 -5.43 -16.39
CA PHE A 47 13.12 -5.54 -17.25
C PHE A 47 12.07 -4.48 -16.91
N PHE A 48 11.85 -4.21 -15.62
CA PHE A 48 10.82 -3.27 -15.15
C PHE A 48 11.29 -1.84 -14.95
N PHE A 49 12.59 -1.63 -14.74
CA PHE A 49 13.13 -0.34 -14.38
C PHE A 49 14.32 0.06 -15.26
N GLU A 50 14.45 1.37 -15.48
CA GLU A 50 15.62 2.05 -15.99
C GLU A 50 16.44 2.54 -14.79
N CYS A 51 17.75 2.28 -14.81
CA CYS A 51 18.65 2.75 -13.76
C CYS A 51 19.37 4.01 -14.23
N GLU A 52 19.10 5.14 -13.59
CA GLU A 52 19.82 6.40 -13.77
C GLU A 52 20.60 6.72 -12.49
N GLY A 53 21.85 6.24 -12.42
CA GLY A 53 22.61 6.23 -11.16
C GLY A 53 21.94 5.29 -10.14
N ASP A 54 21.71 5.80 -8.93
CA ASP A 54 21.03 5.06 -7.85
C ASP A 54 19.49 5.16 -7.90
N VAL A 55 18.95 5.84 -8.90
CA VAL A 55 17.51 6.03 -9.07
C VAL A 55 16.94 4.99 -10.05
N LEU A 56 15.95 4.23 -9.58
CA LEU A 56 15.13 3.40 -10.46
C LEU A 56 13.95 4.20 -10.99
N ASN A 57 13.77 4.21 -12.31
CA ASN A 57 12.62 4.79 -12.99
C ASN A 57 11.78 3.67 -13.63
N PRO A 58 10.45 3.64 -13.43
CA PRO A 58 9.60 2.58 -13.94
C PRO A 58 9.46 2.69 -15.45
N LYS A 59 9.67 1.56 -16.14
CA LYS A 59 9.40 1.42 -17.57
C LYS A 59 7.93 1.13 -17.82
N LYS A 60 7.55 1.09 -19.11
CA LYS A 60 6.21 0.70 -19.54
C LYS A 60 5.78 -0.65 -18.96
N GLU A 61 6.69 -1.61 -18.90
CA GLU A 61 6.47 -2.96 -18.41
C GLU A 61 5.99 -2.99 -16.95
N TYR A 62 6.48 -2.06 -16.11
CA TYR A 62 5.99 -1.91 -14.73
C TYR A 62 4.54 -1.41 -14.73
N TYR A 63 4.23 -0.40 -15.53
CA TYR A 63 2.86 0.13 -15.61
C TYR A 63 1.87 -0.91 -16.17
N ASP A 64 2.28 -1.74 -17.13
CA ASP A 64 1.47 -2.85 -17.63
C ASP A 64 1.09 -3.83 -16.50
N LEU A 65 2.00 -4.10 -15.55
CA LEU A 65 1.72 -4.92 -14.35
C LEU A 65 0.73 -4.23 -13.40
N ILE A 66 0.88 -2.93 -13.17
CA ILE A 66 -0.03 -2.16 -12.30
C ILE A 66 -1.43 -2.07 -12.91
N GLU A 67 -1.54 -1.95 -14.24
CA GLU A 67 -2.83 -1.99 -14.94
C GLU A 67 -3.49 -3.37 -14.84
N LEU A 68 -2.72 -4.45 -15.00
CA LEU A 68 -3.21 -5.80 -14.76
C LEU A 68 -3.74 -5.95 -13.31
N TRP A 69 -2.99 -5.48 -12.31
CA TRP A 69 -3.43 -5.52 -10.92
C TRP A 69 -4.77 -4.81 -10.73
N LYS A 70 -4.90 -3.57 -11.24
CA LYS A 70 -6.16 -2.80 -11.16
C LYS A 70 -7.34 -3.52 -11.81
N ALA A 71 -7.09 -4.29 -12.88
CA ALA A 71 -8.13 -5.08 -13.53
C ALA A 71 -8.49 -6.36 -12.76
N ALA A 72 -7.51 -7.03 -12.14
CA ALA A 72 -7.69 -8.31 -11.46
C ALA A 72 -8.17 -8.17 -10.01
N GLU A 73 -7.67 -7.18 -9.26
CA GLU A 73 -7.93 -6.96 -7.83
C GLU A 73 -9.41 -7.06 -7.45
N PRO A 74 -10.38 -6.45 -8.18
CA PRO A 74 -11.79 -6.54 -7.81
C PRO A 74 -12.37 -7.95 -7.78
N TYR A 75 -11.73 -8.92 -8.43
CA TYR A 75 -12.16 -10.32 -8.50
C TYR A 75 -11.45 -11.22 -7.48
N ILE A 76 -10.28 -10.82 -7.01
CA ILE A 76 -9.40 -11.64 -6.16
C ILE A 76 -9.17 -11.04 -4.77
N TRP A 77 -9.70 -9.85 -4.47
CA TRP A 77 -9.41 -9.12 -3.22
C TRP A 77 -9.75 -9.87 -1.93
N ASN A 78 -10.67 -10.85 -2.01
CA ASN A 78 -11.12 -11.67 -0.89
C ASN A 78 -10.49 -13.08 -0.89
N TRP A 79 -9.57 -13.37 -1.81
CA TRP A 79 -8.81 -14.62 -1.82
C TRP A 79 -7.66 -14.55 -0.82
N LYS A 80 -6.96 -15.67 -0.61
CA LYS A 80 -5.73 -15.64 0.18
C LYS A 80 -4.55 -15.25 -0.69
N GLN A 81 -3.60 -14.51 -0.14
CA GLN A 81 -2.36 -14.16 -0.83
C GLN A 81 -1.65 -15.42 -1.37
N SER A 82 -1.63 -16.51 -0.60
CA SER A 82 -1.06 -17.80 -1.01
C SER A 82 -1.68 -18.37 -2.30
N ASP A 83 -2.96 -18.08 -2.55
CA ASP A 83 -3.70 -18.63 -3.68
C ASP A 83 -3.32 -17.93 -4.99
N ILE A 84 -2.93 -16.64 -4.92
CA ILE A 84 -2.53 -15.86 -6.08
C ILE A 84 -1.01 -15.88 -6.33
N MET A 85 -0.20 -16.13 -5.30
CA MET A 85 1.26 -16.20 -5.43
C MET A 85 1.76 -17.42 -6.22
N GLY A 86 0.88 -18.39 -6.52
CA GLY A 86 1.17 -19.46 -7.48
C GLY A 86 1.33 -18.98 -8.93
N PHE A 87 0.83 -17.78 -9.26
CA PHE A 87 0.98 -17.17 -10.58
C PHE A 87 2.23 -16.30 -10.60
N TRP A 88 3.17 -16.62 -11.49
CA TRP A 88 4.42 -15.86 -11.68
C TRP A 88 4.18 -14.37 -11.92
N VAL A 89 3.17 -14.01 -12.71
CA VAL A 89 2.82 -12.59 -12.95
C VAL A 89 2.38 -11.87 -11.67
N MET A 90 1.67 -12.55 -10.76
CA MET A 90 1.23 -11.97 -9.49
C MET A 90 2.40 -11.80 -8.52
N HIS A 91 3.29 -12.80 -8.48
CA HIS A 91 4.55 -12.68 -7.74
C HIS A 91 5.36 -11.48 -8.23
N MET A 92 5.48 -11.29 -9.56
CA MET A 92 6.19 -10.14 -10.11
C MET A 92 5.53 -8.80 -9.81
N ILE A 93 4.19 -8.70 -9.78
CA ILE A 93 3.50 -7.48 -9.34
C ILE A 93 3.92 -7.13 -7.91
N SER A 94 3.88 -8.11 -6.99
CA SER A 94 4.27 -7.92 -5.59
C SER A 94 5.73 -7.46 -5.47
N GLU A 95 6.67 -8.21 -6.04
CA GLU A 95 8.11 -7.93 -5.92
C GLU A 95 8.50 -6.58 -6.55
N THR A 96 7.96 -6.27 -7.73
CA THR A 96 8.25 -4.99 -8.39
C THR A 96 7.67 -3.80 -7.65
N GLU A 97 6.50 -3.96 -7.04
CA GLU A 97 5.92 -2.92 -6.19
C GLU A 97 6.77 -2.71 -4.93
N LEU A 98 7.26 -3.77 -4.29
CA LEU A 98 8.18 -3.63 -3.14
C LEU A 98 9.44 -2.86 -3.50
N VAL A 99 10.12 -3.24 -4.61
CA VAL A 99 11.30 -2.54 -5.11
C VAL A 99 10.99 -1.07 -5.38
N TRP A 100 9.82 -0.79 -5.97
CA TRP A 100 9.40 0.58 -6.24
C TRP A 100 9.17 1.40 -4.96
N GLN A 101 8.50 0.83 -3.95
CA GLN A 101 8.26 1.52 -2.67
C GLN A 101 9.57 1.85 -1.94
N ILE A 102 10.53 0.91 -1.93
CA ILE A 102 11.86 1.12 -1.35
C ILE A 102 12.59 2.24 -2.08
N ASN A 103 12.68 2.17 -3.42
CA ASN A 103 13.34 3.19 -4.23
C ASN A 103 12.73 4.59 -4.00
N GLN A 104 11.42 4.69 -3.92
CA GLN A 104 10.74 5.96 -3.68
C GLN A 104 11.00 6.53 -2.29
N TYR A 105 11.12 5.68 -1.27
CA TYR A 105 11.44 6.14 0.08
C TYR A 105 12.91 6.53 0.21
N ASN A 106 13.83 5.77 -0.39
CA ASN A 106 15.25 6.13 -0.44
C ASN A 106 15.46 7.50 -1.10
N GLN A 107 14.74 7.80 -2.18
CA GLN A 107 14.79 9.14 -2.79
C GLN A 107 14.37 10.27 -1.84
N ILE A 108 13.47 10.02 -0.90
CA ILE A 108 13.12 11.00 0.15
C ILE A 108 14.30 11.15 1.10
N ILE A 109 14.88 10.03 1.56
CA ILE A 109 16.05 10.04 2.45
C ILE A 109 17.23 10.82 1.84
N ASP A 110 17.49 10.61 0.55
CA ASP A 110 18.65 11.21 -0.12
C ASP A 110 18.48 12.70 -0.42
N ARG A 111 17.24 13.16 -0.63
CA ARG A 111 16.95 14.54 -1.04
C ARG A 111 16.61 15.46 0.12
N GLU A 112 16.07 14.91 1.20
CA GLU A 112 15.58 15.72 2.31
C GLU A 112 16.66 16.16 3.29
N SER A 113 16.40 17.27 3.96
CA SER A 113 17.32 17.76 4.99
C SER A 113 17.34 16.81 6.19
N GLY A 114 18.49 16.69 6.86
CA GLY A 114 18.60 15.90 8.10
C GLY A 114 17.60 16.33 9.19
N ARG A 115 17.18 17.61 9.19
CA ARG A 115 16.11 18.10 10.07
C ARG A 115 14.74 17.49 9.71
N HIS A 116 14.39 17.49 8.43
CA HIS A 116 13.11 16.93 7.97
C HIS A 116 13.03 15.43 8.22
N LEU A 117 14.11 14.69 7.95
CA LEU A 117 14.21 13.26 8.26
C LEU A 117 14.07 13.00 9.76
N LYS A 118 14.65 13.85 10.61
CA LYS A 118 14.46 13.76 12.06
C LYS A 118 12.99 13.93 12.46
N VAL A 119 12.28 14.90 11.89
CA VAL A 119 10.85 15.10 12.17
C VAL A 119 10.03 13.89 11.75
N LEU A 120 10.28 13.35 10.55
CA LEU A 120 9.60 12.15 10.05
C LEU A 120 9.87 10.93 10.94
N LYS A 121 11.12 10.77 11.40
CA LYS A 121 11.51 9.71 12.34
C LYS A 121 10.79 9.86 13.69
N GLU A 122 10.81 11.05 14.29
CA GLU A 122 10.13 11.32 15.56
C GLU A 122 8.61 11.08 15.47
N LEU A 123 8.00 11.38 14.31
CA LEU A 123 6.60 11.06 14.04
C LEU A 123 6.38 9.53 13.98
N SER A 124 7.23 8.81 13.24
CA SER A 124 7.17 7.34 13.15
C SER A 124 7.27 6.71 14.52
N GLU A 125 8.29 7.08 15.30
CA GLU A 125 8.50 6.59 16.67
C GLU A 125 7.26 6.85 17.54
N SER A 126 6.64 8.03 17.44
CA SER A 126 5.41 8.36 18.19
C SER A 126 4.21 7.49 17.84
N ILE A 127 4.15 6.97 16.61
CA ILE A 127 3.14 6.00 16.15
C ILE A 127 3.53 4.59 16.60
N GLU A 128 4.80 4.19 16.45
CA GLU A 128 5.33 2.88 16.86
C GLU A 128 5.10 2.63 18.36
N ASP A 129 5.33 3.64 19.20
CA ASP A 129 5.12 3.63 20.67
C ASP A 129 3.65 3.42 21.09
N ILE A 130 2.70 3.49 20.16
CA ILE A 130 1.29 3.22 20.45
C ILE A 130 1.10 1.71 20.63
N SER A 131 1.04 1.29 21.89
CA SER A 131 0.67 -0.07 22.28
C SER A 131 -0.62 -0.56 21.60
N ASN A 132 -0.56 -1.76 21.01
CA ASN A 132 -1.69 -2.42 20.33
C ASN A 132 -2.32 -1.54 19.22
N LYS A 133 -1.52 -0.76 18.49
CA LYS A 133 -1.94 -0.08 17.26
C LYS A 133 -2.39 -1.11 16.22
N LYS A 134 -3.48 -0.81 15.53
CA LYS A 134 -4.09 -1.70 14.54
C LYS A 134 -4.01 -1.12 13.15
N TYR A 135 -4.47 0.11 13.00
CA TYR A 135 -4.53 0.76 11.71
C TYR A 135 -4.46 2.28 11.81
N MET A 136 -4.02 2.88 10.71
CA MET A 136 -3.93 4.30 10.46
C MET A 136 -5.03 4.70 9.49
N VAL A 137 -5.75 5.77 9.78
CA VAL A 137 -6.77 6.35 8.91
C VAL A 137 -6.27 7.68 8.40
N ASP A 138 -6.15 7.80 7.09
CA ASP A 138 -5.84 9.04 6.40
C ASP A 138 -7.14 9.84 6.23
N PHE A 139 -7.18 11.03 6.81
CA PHE A 139 -8.37 11.87 6.87
C PHE A 139 -8.13 13.19 6.17
N LEU A 140 -8.93 13.46 5.15
CA LEU A 140 -8.94 14.75 4.48
C LEU A 140 -10.08 15.60 5.02
N SER A 141 -9.73 16.80 5.46
CA SER A 141 -10.68 17.82 5.89
C SER A 141 -10.44 19.10 5.11
N ASP A 142 -10.97 19.14 3.88
CA ASP A 142 -10.99 20.34 3.06
C ASP A 142 -12.35 21.04 3.12
N CYS A 143 -12.42 22.27 2.61
CA CYS A 143 -13.64 23.09 2.57
C CYS A 143 -14.82 22.42 1.86
N SER A 144 -14.56 21.45 0.96
CA SER A 144 -15.57 20.78 0.13
C SER A 144 -15.78 19.29 0.47
N TYR A 145 -14.85 18.65 1.17
CA TYR A 145 -14.94 17.22 1.50
C TYR A 145 -14.31 16.94 2.87
N CYS A 146 -15.05 16.20 3.68
CA CYS A 146 -14.63 15.76 5.00
C CYS A 146 -14.89 14.26 5.09
N GLY A 147 -13.84 13.45 4.97
CA GLY A 147 -13.99 12.00 4.89
C GLY A 147 -12.68 11.23 4.92
N ILE A 148 -12.82 9.93 5.10
CA ILE A 148 -11.72 8.98 5.10
C ILE A 148 -11.22 8.80 3.66
N GLN A 149 -9.92 8.98 3.45
CA GLN A 149 -9.24 8.73 2.17
C GLN A 149 -8.68 7.31 2.10
N GLY A 150 -8.19 6.80 3.24
CA GLY A 150 -7.58 5.47 3.29
C GLY A 150 -7.52 4.92 4.70
N ILE A 151 -7.49 3.59 4.79
CA ILE A 151 -7.34 2.84 6.04
C ILE A 151 -6.22 1.83 5.83
N TYR A 152 -5.13 2.00 6.57
CA TYR A 152 -3.87 1.28 6.38
C TYR A 152 -3.55 0.43 7.60
N SER A 153 -3.17 -0.83 7.40
CA SER A 153 -2.75 -1.69 8.50
C SER A 153 -1.47 -1.15 9.15
N LEU A 154 -1.33 -1.30 10.46
CA LEU A 154 -0.10 -0.99 11.18
C LEU A 154 0.63 -2.26 11.67
N ASN A 155 0.19 -3.45 11.26
CA ASN A 155 0.79 -4.72 11.68
C ASN A 155 2.27 -4.86 11.28
N ARG A 156 2.68 -4.19 10.20
CA ARG A 156 4.03 -4.22 9.62
C ARG A 156 4.77 -2.88 9.75
N PHE A 157 4.30 -1.98 10.62
CA PHE A 157 4.83 -0.62 10.70
C PHE A 157 6.10 -0.52 11.57
N ASP A 158 6.29 -1.44 12.49
CA ASP A 158 7.38 -1.38 13.48
C ASP A 158 8.74 -1.62 12.86
N GLU A 159 9.71 -0.76 13.18
CA GLU A 159 11.06 -0.83 12.61
C GLU A 159 11.75 -2.17 12.92
N GLN A 160 11.46 -2.79 14.07
CA GLN A 160 12.08 -4.06 14.46
C GLN A 160 11.64 -5.25 13.58
N CYS A 161 10.56 -5.11 12.80
CA CYS A 161 10.02 -6.12 11.91
C CYS A 161 9.84 -5.54 10.51
N TYR A 162 10.95 -5.04 9.94
CA TYR A 162 10.95 -4.37 8.65
C TYR A 162 10.19 -5.14 7.56
N HIS A 163 9.30 -4.42 6.88
CA HIS A 163 8.57 -4.84 5.71
C HIS A 163 8.43 -3.63 4.79
N PRO A 164 8.55 -3.74 3.45
CA PRO A 164 8.51 -2.55 2.59
C PRO A 164 7.15 -1.82 2.56
N TYR A 165 6.09 -2.46 3.07
CA TYR A 165 4.83 -1.75 3.38
C TYR A 165 5.03 -0.61 4.38
N ARG A 166 6.00 -0.71 5.29
CA ARG A 166 6.41 0.39 6.17
C ARG A 166 6.87 1.59 5.35
N ASP A 167 7.69 1.38 4.32
CA ASP A 167 8.23 2.46 3.48
C ASP A 167 7.10 3.17 2.73
N PHE A 168 6.11 2.43 2.24
CA PHE A 168 4.87 3.00 1.69
C PHE A 168 4.15 3.91 2.71
N LEU A 169 4.00 3.48 3.97
CA LEU A 169 3.37 4.28 5.02
C LEU A 169 4.23 5.49 5.41
N MET A 170 5.55 5.33 5.46
CA MET A 170 6.49 6.41 5.74
C MET A 170 6.44 7.49 4.66
N ARG A 171 6.37 7.10 3.39
CA ARG A 171 6.13 8.03 2.27
C ARG A 171 4.82 8.80 2.42
N LYS A 172 3.75 8.13 2.85
CA LYS A 172 2.46 8.78 3.09
C LYS A 172 2.55 9.82 4.22
N LEU A 173 3.17 9.47 5.34
CA LEU A 173 3.41 10.41 6.45
C LEU A 173 4.26 11.59 5.99
N TYR A 174 5.30 11.34 5.19
CA TYR A 174 6.11 12.37 4.57
C TYR A 174 5.27 13.33 3.71
N TYR A 175 4.43 12.83 2.80
CA TYR A 175 3.57 13.68 1.98
C TYR A 175 2.59 14.53 2.81
N LEU A 176 2.10 14.00 3.94
CA LEU A 176 1.24 14.74 4.86
C LEU A 176 2.02 15.80 5.64
N LEU A 177 3.29 15.56 5.98
CA LEU A 177 4.18 16.58 6.55
C LEU A 177 4.44 17.72 5.56
N CYS A 178 4.61 17.42 4.27
CA CYS A 178 4.82 18.44 3.24
C CYS A 178 3.55 19.25 2.94
N ASN A 179 2.44 18.56 2.68
CA ASN A 179 1.25 19.19 2.11
C ASN A 179 0.19 19.56 3.16
N GLY A 180 0.36 19.04 4.38
CA GLY A 180 -0.62 19.12 5.44
C GLY A 180 -1.65 18.00 5.37
N GLY A 181 -2.19 17.63 6.53
CA GLY A 181 -3.25 16.65 6.65
C GLY A 181 -3.40 16.09 8.06
N GLU A 182 -4.34 15.17 8.23
CA GLU A 182 -4.61 14.54 9.52
C GLU A 182 -4.60 13.02 9.39
N VAL A 183 -3.88 12.36 10.28
CA VAL A 183 -3.86 10.91 10.41
C VAL A 183 -4.42 10.52 11.76
N VAL A 184 -5.27 9.50 11.76
CA VAL A 184 -5.86 8.95 12.98
C VAL A 184 -5.38 7.53 13.18
N VAL A 185 -4.65 7.26 14.26
CA VAL A 185 -4.22 5.91 14.65
C VAL A 185 -5.24 5.32 15.62
N VAL A 186 -5.75 4.13 15.27
CA VAL A 186 -6.64 3.33 16.13
C VAL A 186 -5.85 2.21 16.77
N ALA A 187 -5.99 2.11 18.09
CA ALA A 187 -5.35 1.07 18.91
C ALA A 187 -6.37 0.37 19.81
N GLY A 188 -6.11 -0.88 20.14
CA GLY A 188 -7.03 -1.70 20.93
C GLY A 188 -8.17 -2.29 20.10
N GLU A 189 -9.02 -3.07 20.77
CA GLU A 189 -10.15 -3.78 20.16
C GLU A 189 -11.46 -3.49 20.90
N LYS A 190 -12.56 -4.07 20.43
CA LYS A 190 -13.83 -3.99 21.17
C LYS A 190 -13.76 -5.01 22.32
N GLY A 191 -13.60 -4.56 23.57
CA GLY A 191 -13.55 -5.44 24.73
C GLY A 191 -12.56 -4.98 25.81
N LEU A 192 -11.73 -5.90 26.31
CA LEU A 192 -10.82 -5.70 27.45
C LEU A 192 -9.78 -4.58 27.25
N THR A 193 -9.37 -4.32 26.01
CA THR A 193 -8.51 -3.17 25.66
C THR A 193 -9.34 -2.12 24.94
N PRO A 194 -9.91 -1.11 25.64
CA PRO A 194 -10.81 -0.16 25.02
C PRO A 194 -10.14 0.55 23.84
N ARG A 195 -10.87 0.70 22.74
CA ARG A 195 -10.38 1.40 21.54
C ARG A 195 -9.91 2.81 21.90
N ARG A 196 -8.62 3.06 21.68
CA ARG A 196 -7.97 4.38 21.83
C ARG A 196 -7.72 4.95 20.44
N ILE A 197 -7.87 6.25 20.33
CA ILE A 197 -7.74 6.95 19.06
C ILE A 197 -6.81 8.14 19.25
N PHE A 198 -5.76 8.19 18.45
CA PHE A 198 -4.74 9.24 18.47
C PHE A 198 -4.79 9.99 17.14
N CYS A 199 -4.93 11.30 17.18
CA CYS A 199 -4.89 12.13 15.97
C CYS A 199 -3.53 12.81 15.86
N PHE A 200 -2.96 12.77 14.67
CA PHE A 200 -1.72 13.43 14.30
C PHE A 200 -2.08 14.44 13.23
N LYS A 201 -1.90 15.72 13.53
CA LYS A 201 -2.05 16.79 12.54
C LYS A 201 -0.67 17.19 12.05
N MET A 202 -0.50 17.24 10.75
CA MET A 202 0.77 17.51 10.08
C MET A 202 0.61 18.72 9.17
N LYS A 203 1.65 19.54 9.05
CA LYS A 203 1.81 20.59 8.03
C LYS A 203 3.21 21.20 8.12
N ASP A 204 3.81 21.58 7.00
CA ASP A 204 5.06 22.35 6.93
C ASP A 204 6.20 21.71 7.74
N PHE A 205 6.32 20.37 7.68
CA PHE A 205 7.26 19.57 8.48
C PHE A 205 7.16 19.81 10.00
N LEU A 206 5.95 20.05 10.48
CA LEU A 206 5.58 20.06 11.88
C LEU A 206 4.43 19.09 12.09
N TRP A 207 4.37 18.50 13.28
CA TRP A 207 3.25 17.66 13.67
C TRP A 207 2.88 17.84 15.14
N GLU A 208 1.62 17.58 15.45
CA GLU A 208 1.09 17.60 16.81
C GLU A 208 0.19 16.37 17.06
N LYS A 209 0.36 15.75 18.23
CA LYS A 209 -0.51 14.67 18.70
C LYS A 209 -1.67 15.26 19.50
N LYS A 210 -2.89 15.04 19.02
CA LYS A 210 -4.15 15.49 19.63
C LYS A 210 -5.07 14.33 19.92
N GLY A 211 -5.96 14.51 20.90
CA GLY A 211 -7.11 13.64 21.07
C GLY A 211 -8.18 13.92 20.01
N VAL A 212 -8.93 12.89 19.60
CA VAL A 212 -10.09 13.07 18.71
C VAL A 212 -11.22 13.75 19.47
N ARG A 213 -11.46 15.04 19.17
CA ARG A 213 -12.53 15.83 19.80
C ARG A 213 -13.90 15.62 19.14
N SER A 214 -13.93 15.31 17.84
CA SER A 214 -15.18 15.16 17.09
C SER A 214 -15.79 13.77 17.30
N LYS A 215 -16.99 13.72 17.88
CA LYS A 215 -17.78 12.48 17.99
C LYS A 215 -18.07 11.87 16.60
N LYS A 216 -18.30 12.71 15.60
CA LYS A 216 -18.55 12.29 14.21
C LYS A 216 -17.34 11.61 13.59
N LEU A 217 -16.15 12.21 13.73
CA LEU A 217 -14.90 11.61 13.26
C LEU A 217 -14.62 10.28 13.96
N ARG A 218 -14.84 10.24 15.28
CA ARG A 218 -14.72 9.02 16.07
C ARG A 218 -15.65 7.92 15.55
N GLN A 219 -16.89 8.24 15.18
CA GLN A 219 -17.81 7.26 14.63
C GLN A 219 -17.34 6.77 13.25
N GLN A 220 -16.99 7.68 12.34
CA GLN A 220 -16.52 7.33 10.99
C GLN A 220 -15.26 6.44 11.00
N VAL A 221 -14.29 6.75 11.85
CA VAL A 221 -13.03 5.97 11.98
C VAL A 221 -13.25 4.56 12.56
N LEU A 222 -14.35 4.38 13.30
CA LEU A 222 -14.69 3.12 13.94
C LEU A 222 -15.65 2.26 13.10
N GLU A 223 -16.26 2.83 12.06
CA GLU A 223 -17.05 2.10 11.08
C GLU A 223 -16.14 1.22 10.22
N GLU A 224 -16.56 -0.03 10.01
CA GLU A 224 -15.83 -0.97 9.16
C GLU A 224 -16.08 -0.63 7.69
N ASN A 225 -15.14 0.12 7.09
CA ASN A 225 -15.19 0.42 5.67
C ASN A 225 -14.25 -0.49 4.88
N LEU A 226 -14.72 -1.70 4.58
CA LEU A 226 -13.95 -2.73 3.86
C LEU A 226 -13.50 -2.26 2.47
N GLU A 227 -14.33 -1.49 1.76
CA GLU A 227 -13.98 -0.98 0.43
C GLU A 227 -12.81 0.01 0.50
N ILE A 228 -12.79 0.89 1.50
CA ILE A 228 -11.66 1.81 1.71
C ILE A 228 -10.41 1.04 2.11
N ARG A 229 -10.52 0.04 3.01
CA ARG A 229 -9.38 -0.82 3.39
C ARG A 229 -8.79 -1.51 2.16
N ARG A 230 -9.65 -2.09 1.33
CA ARG A 230 -9.28 -2.73 0.06
C ARG A 230 -8.47 -1.79 -0.83
N LYS A 231 -8.98 -0.57 -1.08
CA LYS A 231 -8.30 0.45 -1.91
C LYS A 231 -7.01 1.00 -1.30
N SER A 232 -6.73 0.70 -0.03
CA SER A 232 -5.57 1.20 0.72
C SER A 232 -4.42 0.19 0.79
N VAL A 233 -4.59 -0.98 0.17
CA VAL A 233 -3.53 -1.98 0.03
C VAL A 233 -2.63 -1.62 -1.16
N ILE A 234 -1.33 -1.90 -1.03
CA ILE A 234 -0.37 -1.71 -2.13
C ILE A 234 -0.57 -2.78 -3.22
N PRO A 235 -0.35 -2.46 -4.51
CA PRO A 235 -0.47 -3.43 -5.59
C PRO A 235 0.31 -4.73 -5.36
N GLY A 236 -0.31 -5.87 -5.68
CA GLY A 236 0.28 -7.20 -5.48
C GLY A 236 0.00 -7.83 -4.11
N PHE A 237 -0.61 -7.08 -3.19
CA PHE A 237 -0.94 -7.55 -1.85
C PHE A 237 -2.44 -7.59 -1.64
N LEU A 238 -2.91 -8.58 -0.90
CA LEU A 238 -4.31 -8.72 -0.50
C LEU A 238 -4.53 -8.30 0.95
N LEU A 239 -5.79 -8.18 1.35
CA LEU A 239 -6.14 -7.81 2.72
C LEU A 239 -5.59 -8.83 3.72
N ASP A 240 -5.63 -10.13 3.43
CA ASP A 240 -5.18 -11.18 4.35
C ASP A 240 -3.67 -11.17 4.62
N ASP A 241 -2.87 -10.61 3.70
CA ASP A 241 -1.42 -10.50 3.87
C ASP A 241 -1.04 -9.40 4.87
N LEU A 242 -1.77 -8.27 4.82
CA LEU A 242 -1.43 -7.08 5.60
C LEU A 242 -2.23 -6.95 6.90
N TRP A 243 -3.41 -7.56 7.03
CA TRP A 243 -4.37 -7.34 8.13
C TRP A 243 -4.49 -8.48 9.14
#